data_AF-A0A2V8P6E1-F1
#
_entry.id   AF-A0A2V8P6E1-F1
#
_cell.length_a   1.000
_cell.length_b   1.000
_cell.length_c   1.000
_cell.angle_alpha   90.00
_cell.angle_beta   90.00
_cell.angle_gamma   90.00
#
_symmetry.space_group_name_H-M   'P 1'
#
loop_
_entity.id
_entity.type
_entity.pdbx_description
1 polymer ?
#
loop_
_entity_poly.entity_id
_entity_poly.type
_entity_poly.pdbx_seq_one_letter_code
_entity_poly.pdbx_strand_id
1 'polypeptide(L)'
;MNYLPDSVERERSLAEKVSRTSFFLYFLFVLVGTAPFQDTVTDVADVATSNPINQIVDSLIPFISILCLVPQRKKLFSLIRQEKYLTLFLVWCLATILWSDFPFNSFKLWVRLIGSTTVILALFLNVKSPDEALKYLKTALVFYIPISFLAIAFVPAATQFEFPAWRGLAMHKNVLGQISFISTFVWAFAVSVPSGKRKLGSWLFLFASLVLLLGSKSSTSLIVLLSLLMMQFYLFIESRLRRLNIGRLVSLALLGCLFILPFLFQAFELDSTTGVFGKDATFTGRTDLWVAILDEAKTHLLDGCGFGGFWIVENHKVLRLYEDDAFPWLPNEAHQGYLDILNETGVIGLSLLALMIISYFKKLAQLKKPHFWKWFFIGILLVNLTESTLFRSGSFSGWFFVFSYLALHVELLQSRNHSGKHLGTPFRGVERDDLAPQESRTVSTSTGRHYVPTVVRPGIGKMAVYPEG
;
A
#
# COMPACT_ATOMS: atom_id res chain seq x y z
N MET A 1 -26.85 25.64 -12.65
CA MET A 1 -26.12 25.46 -11.37
C MET A 1 -27.12 24.85 -10.41
N ASN A 2 -27.19 23.52 -10.32
CA ASN A 2 -28.22 22.84 -9.52
C ASN A 2 -27.76 22.82 -8.06
N TYR A 3 -28.31 23.72 -7.23
CA TYR A 3 -28.17 23.65 -5.79
C TYR A 3 -28.79 22.33 -5.31
N LEU A 4 -28.00 21.51 -4.63
CA LEU A 4 -28.53 20.35 -3.92
C LEU A 4 -29.34 20.86 -2.72
N PRO A 5 -30.39 20.16 -2.28
CA PRO A 5 -31.12 20.54 -1.08
C PRO A 5 -30.17 20.64 0.12
N ASP A 6 -30.33 21.65 0.98
CA ASP A 6 -29.47 21.90 2.16
C ASP A 6 -29.26 20.67 3.06
N SER A 7 -30.25 19.76 3.12
CA SER A 7 -30.15 18.50 3.86
C SER A 7 -29.09 17.56 3.28
N VAL A 8 -29.02 17.42 1.95
CA VAL A 8 -28.08 16.54 1.26
C VAL A 8 -26.64 17.06 1.39
N GLU A 9 -26.46 18.38 1.41
CA GLU A 9 -25.13 18.98 1.59
C GLU A 9 -24.63 18.80 3.03
N ARG A 10 -25.51 18.97 4.03
CA ARG A 10 -25.21 18.67 5.44
C ARG A 10 -24.85 17.19 5.65
N GLU A 11 -25.62 16.27 5.09
CA GLU A 11 -25.34 14.83 5.17
C GLU A 11 -23.97 14.47 4.61
N ARG A 12 -23.60 15.04 3.46
CA ARG A 12 -22.28 14.82 2.84
C ARG A 12 -21.15 15.40 3.69
N SER A 13 -21.33 16.60 4.25
CA SER A 13 -20.33 17.22 5.13
C SER A 13 -20.12 16.40 6.40
N LEU A 14 -21.21 15.85 6.97
CA LEU A 14 -21.14 14.98 8.14
C LEU A 14 -20.41 13.67 7.80
N ALA A 15 -20.79 13.00 6.70
CA ALA A 15 -20.13 11.77 6.25
C ALA A 15 -18.64 11.97 5.98
N GLU A 16 -18.24 13.12 5.43
CA GLU A 16 -16.83 13.48 5.23
C GLU A 16 -16.08 13.59 6.56
N LYS A 17 -16.62 14.28 7.56
CA LYS A 17 -15.98 14.41 8.88
C LYS A 17 -15.91 13.07 9.61
N VAL A 18 -17.01 12.32 9.62
CA VAL A 18 -17.11 11.03 10.31
C VAL A 18 -16.16 10.02 9.67
N SER A 19 -16.15 9.88 8.34
CA SER A 19 -15.25 8.94 7.64
C SER A 19 -13.77 9.21 7.92
N ARG A 20 -13.35 10.48 8.00
CA ARG A 20 -11.97 10.86 8.37
C ARG A 20 -11.62 10.46 9.80
N THR A 21 -12.52 10.72 10.75
CA THR A 21 -12.30 10.35 12.16
C THR A 21 -12.30 8.83 12.33
N SER A 22 -13.28 8.13 11.76
CA SER A 22 -13.38 6.67 11.76
C SER A 22 -12.13 6.02 11.18
N PHE A 23 -11.66 6.50 10.03
CA PHE A 23 -10.42 6.02 9.43
C PHE A 23 -9.21 6.23 10.34
N PHE A 24 -9.06 7.43 10.92
CA PHE A 24 -7.91 7.72 11.78
C PHE A 24 -7.90 6.84 13.03
N LEU A 25 -9.05 6.65 13.67
CA LEU A 25 -9.18 5.77 14.83
C LEU A 25 -8.90 4.31 14.47
N TYR A 26 -9.45 3.83 13.35
CA TYR A 26 -9.19 2.46 12.88
C TYR A 26 -7.72 2.26 12.52
N PHE A 27 -7.09 3.26 11.88
CA PHE A 27 -5.68 3.20 11.54
C PHE A 27 -4.78 3.15 12.78
N LEU A 28 -5.09 3.92 13.82
CA LEU A 28 -4.38 3.81 15.11
C LEU A 28 -4.55 2.42 15.73
N PHE A 29 -5.77 1.87 15.68
CA PHE A 29 -6.06 0.51 16.15
C PHE A 29 -5.27 -0.56 15.38
N VAL A 30 -5.22 -0.49 14.04
CA VAL A 30 -4.45 -1.43 13.21
C VAL A 30 -2.93 -1.25 13.41
N LEU A 31 -2.47 -0.04 13.71
CA LEU A 31 -1.06 0.27 13.93
C LEU A 31 -0.54 -0.21 15.29
N VAL A 32 -1.33 -0.09 16.36
CA VAL A 32 -0.89 -0.39 17.73
C VAL A 32 -1.44 -1.73 18.24
N GLY A 33 -2.60 -2.16 17.78
CA GLY A 33 -3.35 -3.24 18.39
C GLY A 33 -3.96 -2.85 19.75
N THR A 34 -4.43 -3.85 20.50
CA THR A 34 -5.11 -3.65 21.80
C THR A 34 -4.36 -4.20 22.99
N ALA A 35 -3.32 -4.99 22.76
CA ALA A 35 -2.51 -5.58 23.82
C ALA A 35 -1.03 -5.54 23.41
N PRO A 36 -0.39 -4.35 23.44
CA PRO A 36 1.04 -4.29 23.22
C PRO A 36 1.76 -5.11 24.30
N PHE A 37 2.91 -5.68 23.92
CA PHE A 37 3.79 -6.44 24.82
C PHE A 37 3.29 -7.83 25.28
N GLN A 38 2.28 -8.42 24.64
CA GLN A 38 1.95 -9.83 24.90
C GLN A 38 3.17 -10.73 24.66
N ASP A 39 3.34 -11.73 25.52
CA ASP A 39 4.39 -12.73 25.36
C ASP A 39 4.08 -13.64 24.17
N THR A 40 5.13 -14.27 23.62
CA THR A 40 4.96 -15.25 22.54
C THR A 40 4.09 -16.38 23.06
N VAL A 41 3.05 -16.74 22.32
CA VAL A 41 2.19 -17.85 22.71
C VAL A 41 3.00 -19.14 22.67
N THR A 42 3.22 -19.73 23.85
CA THR A 42 3.95 -21.01 24.02
C THR A 42 3.02 -22.19 24.19
N ASP A 43 1.74 -21.95 24.50
CA ASP A 43 0.72 -22.98 24.67
C ASP A 43 -0.45 -22.76 23.70
N VAL A 44 -0.87 -23.85 23.07
CA VAL A 44 -2.06 -23.97 22.22
C VAL A 44 -3.30 -23.37 22.92
N ALA A 45 -3.41 -23.52 24.24
CA ALA A 45 -4.53 -23.00 25.03
C ALA A 45 -4.63 -21.45 25.06
N ASP A 46 -3.52 -20.74 24.93
CA ASP A 46 -3.48 -19.28 25.03
C ASP A 46 -3.94 -18.58 23.73
N VAL A 47 -3.96 -19.30 22.60
CA VAL A 47 -4.35 -18.76 21.29
C VAL A 47 -5.86 -18.48 21.19
N ALA A 48 -6.69 -19.13 22.02
CA ALA A 48 -8.15 -19.12 21.90
C ALA A 48 -8.86 -17.87 22.46
N THR A 49 -8.14 -16.93 23.09
CA THR A 49 -8.80 -15.80 23.77
C THR A 49 -9.14 -14.64 22.83
N SER A 50 -10.43 -14.46 22.52
CA SER A 50 -10.89 -13.30 21.74
C SER A 50 -10.96 -12.04 22.59
N ASN A 51 -10.15 -11.03 22.27
CA ASN A 51 -10.20 -9.73 22.93
C ASN A 51 -11.51 -8.96 22.62
N PRO A 52 -12.33 -8.58 23.63
CA PRO A 52 -13.60 -7.89 23.41
C PRO A 52 -13.42 -6.49 22.79
N ILE A 53 -12.31 -5.80 23.06
CA ILE A 53 -12.02 -4.49 22.45
C ILE A 53 -11.85 -4.63 20.94
N ASN A 54 -11.15 -5.68 20.49
CA ASN A 54 -11.00 -5.95 19.05
C ASN A 54 -12.36 -6.16 18.39
N GLN A 55 -13.25 -6.93 19.03
CA GLN A 55 -14.59 -7.17 18.49
C GLN A 55 -15.41 -5.88 18.37
N ILE A 56 -15.36 -5.00 19.38
CA ILE A 56 -16.08 -3.72 19.37
C ILE A 56 -15.55 -2.83 18.25
N VAL A 57 -14.23 -2.66 18.15
CA VAL A 57 -13.61 -1.78 17.16
C VAL A 57 -13.82 -2.30 15.74
N ASP A 58 -13.61 -3.59 15.51
CA ASP A 58 -13.79 -4.24 14.20
C ASP A 58 -15.25 -4.31 13.76
N SER A 59 -16.22 -4.13 14.66
CA SER A 59 -17.65 -4.11 14.32
C SER A 59 -18.17 -2.68 14.16
N LEU A 60 -17.94 -1.82 15.15
CA LEU A 60 -18.53 -0.48 15.23
C LEU A 60 -17.97 0.48 14.17
N ILE A 61 -16.64 0.51 14.00
CA ILE A 61 -16.03 1.46 13.05
C ILE A 61 -16.38 1.13 11.60
N PRO A 62 -16.32 -0.14 11.16
CA PRO A 62 -16.83 -0.50 9.84
C PRO A 62 -18.32 -0.22 9.65
N PHE A 63 -19.16 -0.45 10.67
CA PHE A 63 -20.59 -0.13 10.59
C PHE A 63 -20.82 1.37 10.34
N ILE A 64 -20.15 2.24 11.10
CA ILE A 64 -20.20 3.70 10.87
C ILE A 64 -19.68 4.06 9.46
N SER A 65 -18.64 3.36 8.98
CA SER A 65 -18.07 3.58 7.65
C SER A 65 -19.04 3.20 6.52
N ILE A 66 -19.87 2.15 6.70
CA ILE A 66 -20.95 1.80 5.77
C ILE A 66 -21.96 2.95 5.65
N LEU A 67 -22.36 3.56 6.77
CA LEU A 67 -23.28 4.70 6.77
C LEU A 67 -22.70 5.90 5.99
N CYS A 68 -21.41 6.17 6.13
CA CYS A 68 -20.69 7.20 5.38
C CYS A 68 -20.60 6.94 3.86
N LEU A 69 -20.84 5.70 3.41
CA LEU A 69 -20.84 5.35 1.99
C LEU A 69 -22.21 5.56 1.32
N VAL A 70 -23.31 5.63 2.08
CA VAL A 70 -24.67 5.80 1.54
C VAL A 70 -24.81 7.06 0.65
N PRO A 71 -24.28 8.24 1.04
CA PRO A 71 -24.31 9.43 0.18
C PRO A 71 -23.41 9.30 -1.07
N GLN A 72 -22.38 8.45 -1.01
CA GLN A 72 -21.40 8.21 -2.08
C GLN A 72 -21.72 6.97 -2.93
N ARG A 73 -22.90 6.34 -2.78
CA ARG A 73 -23.27 5.08 -3.45
C ARG A 73 -23.01 5.06 -4.96
N LYS A 74 -23.26 6.16 -5.68
CA LYS A 74 -23.01 6.25 -7.12
C LYS A 74 -21.52 6.13 -7.45
N LYS A 75 -20.64 6.75 -6.65
CA LYS A 75 -19.19 6.63 -6.80
C LYS A 75 -18.73 5.22 -6.44
N LEU A 76 -19.30 4.63 -5.38
CA LEU A 76 -19.00 3.26 -4.97
C LEU A 76 -19.33 2.25 -6.09
N PHE A 77 -20.53 2.29 -6.66
CA PHE A 77 -20.89 1.41 -7.78
C PHE A 77 -20.02 1.65 -9.02
N SER A 78 -19.65 2.90 -9.30
CA SER A 78 -18.72 3.22 -10.39
C SER A 78 -17.33 2.62 -10.14
N LEU A 79 -16.84 2.65 -8.90
CA LEU A 79 -15.57 2.04 -8.51
C LEU A 79 -15.61 0.52 -8.65
N ILE A 80 -16.65 -0.14 -8.16
CA ILE A 80 -16.84 -1.61 -8.27
C ILE A 80 -16.89 -2.04 -9.74
N ARG A 81 -17.58 -1.26 -10.59
CA ARG A 81 -17.64 -1.53 -12.03
C ARG A 81 -16.30 -1.31 -12.73
N GLN A 82 -15.54 -0.31 -12.29
CA GLN A 82 -14.22 -0.01 -12.82
C GLN A 82 -13.20 -1.09 -12.43
N GLU A 83 -13.28 -1.58 -11.20
CA GLU A 83 -12.36 -2.56 -10.64
C GLU A 83 -13.10 -3.70 -9.93
N LYS A 84 -13.33 -4.76 -10.68
CA LYS A 84 -14.11 -5.93 -10.24
C LYS A 84 -13.29 -6.98 -9.50
N TYR A 85 -11.96 -7.01 -9.66
CA TYR A 85 -11.15 -8.13 -9.18
C TYR A 85 -11.08 -8.22 -7.66
N LEU A 86 -10.96 -7.09 -6.95
CA LEU A 86 -11.05 -7.08 -5.48
C LEU A 86 -12.43 -7.57 -5.00
N THR A 87 -13.52 -7.12 -5.63
CA THR A 87 -14.87 -7.58 -5.28
C THR A 87 -15.04 -9.08 -5.55
N LEU A 88 -14.56 -9.56 -6.70
CA LEU A 88 -14.59 -10.98 -7.03
C LEU A 88 -13.76 -11.82 -6.04
N PHE A 89 -12.59 -11.34 -5.63
CA PHE A 89 -11.77 -11.98 -4.60
C PHE A 89 -12.52 -12.05 -3.27
N LEU A 90 -13.12 -10.95 -2.80
CA LEU A 90 -13.88 -10.93 -1.55
C LEU A 90 -15.12 -11.84 -1.60
N VAL A 91 -15.82 -11.91 -2.74
CA VAL A 91 -16.96 -12.82 -2.95
C VAL A 91 -16.48 -14.27 -2.99
N TRP A 92 -15.32 -14.52 -3.61
CA TRP A 92 -14.71 -15.84 -3.61
C TRP A 92 -14.34 -16.30 -2.20
N CYS A 93 -13.69 -15.44 -1.41
CA CYS A 93 -13.41 -15.72 0.01
C CYS A 93 -14.68 -15.99 0.81
N LEU A 94 -15.82 -15.35 0.48
CA LEU A 94 -17.11 -15.65 1.12
C LEU A 94 -17.64 -17.02 0.71
N ALA A 95 -17.50 -17.37 -0.57
CA ALA A 95 -17.92 -18.67 -1.07
C ALA A 95 -17.14 -19.81 -0.42
N THR A 96 -15.82 -19.64 -0.24
CA THR A 96 -14.96 -20.70 0.34
C THR A 96 -15.28 -21.02 1.80
N ILE A 97 -16.04 -20.16 2.48
CA ILE A 97 -16.54 -20.43 3.84
C ILE A 97 -17.52 -21.60 3.84
N LEU A 98 -18.26 -21.83 2.75
CA LEU A 98 -19.30 -22.86 2.67
C LEU A 98 -18.76 -24.29 2.83
N TRP A 99 -17.49 -24.50 2.51
CA TRP A 99 -16.81 -25.79 2.64
C TRP A 99 -15.60 -25.73 3.60
N SER A 100 -15.48 -24.64 4.38
CA SER A 100 -14.48 -24.54 5.45
C SER A 100 -14.81 -25.51 6.57
N ASP A 101 -13.79 -26.17 7.13
CA ASP A 101 -13.93 -26.98 8.36
C ASP A 101 -14.35 -26.10 9.57
N PHE A 102 -14.10 -24.78 9.49
CA PHE A 102 -14.39 -23.81 10.56
C PHE A 102 -15.18 -22.60 10.04
N PRO A 103 -16.43 -22.78 9.56
CA PRO A 103 -17.15 -21.77 8.80
C PRO A 103 -17.44 -20.50 9.63
N PHE A 104 -17.71 -20.63 10.93
CA PHE A 104 -17.96 -19.49 11.81
C PHE A 104 -16.72 -18.63 12.03
N ASN A 105 -15.55 -19.24 12.20
CA ASN A 105 -14.28 -18.52 12.37
C ASN A 105 -13.86 -17.86 11.06
N SER A 106 -13.94 -18.58 9.95
CA SER A 106 -13.76 -18.04 8.59
C SER A 106 -14.68 -16.84 8.33
N PHE A 107 -15.95 -16.92 8.73
CA PHE A 107 -16.90 -15.82 8.58
C PHE A 107 -16.51 -14.58 9.38
N LYS A 108 -16.07 -14.74 10.63
CA LYS A 108 -15.56 -13.61 11.44
C LYS A 108 -14.37 -12.92 10.77
N LEU A 109 -13.41 -13.69 10.25
CA LEU A 109 -12.25 -13.15 9.55
C LEU A 109 -12.64 -12.44 8.26
N TRP A 110 -13.58 -13.00 7.51
CA TRP A 110 -14.12 -12.36 6.31
C TRP A 110 -14.84 -11.05 6.63
N VAL A 111 -15.65 -11.01 7.69
CA VAL A 111 -16.31 -9.78 8.18
C VAL A 111 -15.28 -8.71 8.56
N ARG A 112 -14.17 -9.09 9.20
CA ARG A 112 -13.06 -8.16 9.51
C ARG A 112 -12.38 -7.64 8.23
N LEU A 113 -12.14 -8.51 7.25
CA LEU A 113 -11.53 -8.12 5.98
C LEU A 113 -12.42 -7.14 5.19
N ILE A 114 -13.71 -7.44 5.03
CA ILE A 114 -14.65 -6.53 4.34
C ILE A 114 -14.88 -5.25 5.13
N GLY A 115 -14.93 -5.34 6.46
CA GLY A 115 -15.09 -4.20 7.35
C GLY A 115 -13.93 -3.22 7.24
N SER A 116 -12.69 -3.72 7.35
CA SER A 116 -11.48 -2.90 7.20
C SER A 116 -11.35 -2.29 5.80
N THR A 117 -11.73 -3.04 4.75
CA THR A 117 -11.81 -2.53 3.36
C THR A 117 -12.84 -1.40 3.25
N THR A 118 -13.97 -1.52 3.95
CA THR A 118 -15.03 -0.51 3.97
C THR A 118 -14.58 0.79 4.63
N VAL A 119 -13.78 0.73 5.70
CA VAL A 119 -13.17 1.90 6.33
C VAL A 119 -12.29 2.68 5.34
N ILE A 120 -11.48 1.98 4.56
CA ILE A 120 -10.63 2.58 3.52
C ILE A 120 -11.49 3.25 2.44
N LEU A 121 -12.51 2.55 1.93
CA LEU A 121 -13.44 3.07 0.94
C LEU A 121 -14.19 4.31 1.43
N ALA A 122 -14.65 4.30 2.68
CA ALA A 122 -15.35 5.42 3.29
C ALA A 122 -14.49 6.68 3.34
N LEU A 123 -13.20 6.56 3.68
CA LEU A 123 -12.26 7.67 3.56
C LEU A 123 -12.14 8.14 2.10
N PHE A 124 -11.73 7.25 1.21
CA PHE A 124 -11.34 7.64 -0.15
C PHE A 124 -12.47 8.20 -0.99
N LEU A 125 -13.70 7.75 -0.81
CA LEU A 125 -14.85 8.26 -1.55
C LEU A 125 -15.36 9.62 -1.03
N ASN A 126 -14.95 10.01 0.18
CA ASN A 126 -15.29 11.27 0.82
C ASN A 126 -14.17 12.33 0.79
N VAL A 127 -12.91 11.96 0.50
CA VAL A 127 -11.81 12.92 0.27
C VAL A 127 -11.67 13.31 -1.21
N LYS A 128 -11.01 14.44 -1.50
CA LYS A 128 -10.81 14.93 -2.87
C LYS A 128 -9.62 14.26 -3.55
N SER A 129 -8.62 13.86 -2.77
CA SER A 129 -7.44 13.12 -3.24
C SER A 129 -7.05 12.05 -2.24
N PRO A 130 -6.64 10.84 -2.67
CA PRO A 130 -6.05 9.83 -1.80
C PRO A 130 -4.83 10.34 -1.01
N ASP A 131 -4.11 11.32 -1.56
CA ASP A 131 -2.93 11.92 -0.92
C ASP A 131 -3.27 12.68 0.38
N GLU A 132 -4.53 13.07 0.59
CA GLU A 132 -4.98 13.62 1.88
C GLU A 132 -4.72 12.64 3.03
N ALA A 133 -4.71 11.34 2.75
CA ALA A 133 -4.47 10.31 3.74
C ALA A 133 -3.06 10.38 4.36
N LEU A 134 -2.09 10.95 3.64
CA LEU A 134 -0.72 11.14 4.15
C LEU A 134 -0.69 11.99 5.42
N LYS A 135 -1.67 12.89 5.62
CA LYS A 135 -1.77 13.66 6.85
C LYS A 135 -2.02 12.73 8.05
N TYR A 136 -2.96 11.79 7.93
CA TYR A 136 -3.30 10.84 8.99
C TYR A 136 -2.15 9.89 9.29
N LEU A 137 -1.50 9.37 8.24
CA LEU A 137 -0.30 8.53 8.37
C LEU A 137 0.80 9.24 9.14
N LYS A 138 1.16 10.46 8.72
CA LYS A 138 2.18 11.26 9.42
C LYS A 138 1.79 11.55 10.86
N THR A 139 0.53 11.93 11.11
CA THR A 139 0.06 12.23 12.47
C THR A 139 0.20 11.00 13.37
N ALA A 140 -0.22 9.81 12.94
CA ALA A 140 -0.06 8.61 13.75
C ALA A 140 1.43 8.28 13.98
N LEU A 141 2.26 8.37 12.94
CA LEU A 141 3.67 8.03 13.02
C LEU A 141 4.47 8.98 13.92
N VAL A 142 4.08 10.26 13.99
CA VAL A 142 4.68 11.24 14.93
C VAL A 142 4.54 10.79 16.38
N PHE A 143 3.47 10.09 16.73
CA PHE A 143 3.28 9.53 18.08
C PHE A 143 3.83 8.11 18.21
N TYR A 144 3.61 7.25 17.20
CA TYR A 144 4.03 5.86 17.24
C TYR A 144 5.55 5.69 17.37
N ILE A 145 6.33 6.48 16.62
CA ILE A 145 7.81 6.34 16.59
C ILE A 145 8.42 6.67 17.96
N PRO A 146 8.16 7.84 18.60
CA PRO A 146 8.72 8.14 19.92
C PRO A 146 8.24 7.16 20.98
N ILE A 147 6.96 6.77 20.98
CA ILE A 147 6.45 5.79 21.95
C ILE A 147 7.12 4.44 21.77
N SER A 148 7.40 4.02 20.53
CA SER A 148 8.17 2.79 20.27
C SER A 148 9.58 2.86 20.83
N PHE A 149 10.29 3.99 20.67
CA PHE A 149 11.60 4.18 21.29
C PHE A 149 11.55 4.17 22.82
N LEU A 150 10.56 4.84 23.41
CA LEU A 150 10.36 4.83 24.86
C LEU A 150 10.07 3.40 25.36
N ALA A 151 9.21 2.66 24.65
CA ALA A 151 8.93 1.27 24.97
C ALA A 151 10.22 0.43 24.92
N ILE A 152 11.02 0.55 23.86
CA ILE A 152 12.30 -0.16 23.72
C ILE A 152 13.28 0.20 24.86
N ALA A 153 13.30 1.46 25.29
CA ALA A 153 14.21 1.92 26.34
C ALA A 153 13.81 1.47 27.76
N PHE A 154 12.51 1.39 28.04
CA PHE A 154 12.00 1.23 29.41
C PHE A 154 11.21 -0.06 29.67
N VAL A 155 10.75 -0.76 28.62
CA VAL A 155 9.93 -1.96 28.73
C VAL A 155 10.73 -3.15 28.18
N PRO A 156 11.20 -4.09 29.02
CA PRO A 156 11.95 -5.27 28.57
C PRO A 156 11.22 -6.07 27.50
N ALA A 157 9.89 -6.20 27.65
CA ALA A 157 9.03 -6.87 26.70
C ALA A 157 8.99 -6.17 25.32
N ALA A 158 9.43 -4.92 25.16
CA ALA A 158 9.53 -4.27 23.83
C ALA A 158 10.72 -4.76 22.99
N THR A 159 11.55 -5.63 23.57
CA THR A 159 12.70 -6.29 22.94
C THR A 159 12.56 -7.81 23.02
N GLN A 160 13.10 -8.53 22.04
CA GLN A 160 13.20 -9.98 22.12
C GLN A 160 14.51 -10.35 22.84
N PHE A 161 14.42 -11.11 23.93
CA PHE A 161 15.59 -11.45 24.75
C PHE A 161 16.49 -12.47 24.06
N GLU A 162 15.89 -13.51 23.47
CA GLU A 162 16.58 -14.61 22.77
C GLU A 162 17.36 -14.14 21.54
N PHE A 163 16.85 -13.11 20.86
CA PHE A 163 17.48 -12.46 19.72
C PHE A 163 17.39 -10.95 19.93
N PRO A 164 18.52 -10.23 20.16
CA PRO A 164 18.49 -8.81 20.53
C PRO A 164 17.98 -7.96 19.36
N ALA A 165 16.66 -7.92 19.22
CA ALA A 165 15.88 -7.34 18.14
C ALA A 165 14.72 -6.56 18.77
N TRP A 166 14.42 -5.40 18.21
CA TRP A 166 13.35 -4.55 18.71
C TRP A 166 12.00 -4.98 18.13
N ARG A 167 10.97 -5.00 18.97
CA ARG A 167 9.57 -5.08 18.51
C ARG A 167 8.77 -3.83 18.87
N GLY A 168 9.25 -2.98 19.78
CA GLY A 168 8.57 -1.73 20.12
C GLY A 168 7.14 -2.00 20.59
N LEU A 169 6.18 -1.26 20.04
CA LEU A 169 4.75 -1.50 20.28
C LEU A 169 4.16 -2.67 19.48
N ALA A 170 4.89 -3.18 18.49
CA ALA A 170 4.39 -4.23 17.62
C ALA A 170 4.44 -5.60 18.31
N MET A 171 3.59 -6.52 17.85
CA MET A 171 3.52 -7.88 18.38
C MET A 171 4.84 -8.64 18.21
N HIS A 172 5.49 -8.49 17.05
CA HIS A 172 6.75 -9.15 16.70
C HIS A 172 7.72 -8.22 15.98
N LYS A 173 9.01 -8.59 15.96
CA LYS A 173 10.07 -7.82 15.29
C LYS A 173 9.79 -7.55 13.80
N ASN A 174 9.19 -8.50 13.09
CA ASN A 174 8.88 -8.37 11.67
C ASN A 174 7.78 -7.34 11.42
N VAL A 175 6.79 -7.27 12.31
CA VAL A 175 5.73 -6.26 12.25
C VAL A 175 6.32 -4.86 12.50
N LEU A 176 7.24 -4.71 13.47
CA LEU A 176 7.96 -3.44 13.65
C LEU A 176 8.77 -3.07 12.40
N GLY A 177 9.45 -4.05 11.80
CA GLY A 177 10.18 -3.85 10.54
C GLY A 177 9.27 -3.36 9.42
N GLN A 178 8.10 -3.96 9.26
CA GLN A 178 7.11 -3.57 8.25
C GLN A 178 6.55 -2.15 8.50
N ILE A 179 6.24 -1.81 9.75
CA ILE A 179 5.80 -0.46 10.13
C ILE A 179 6.91 0.57 9.87
N SER A 180 8.15 0.25 10.27
CA SER A 180 9.32 1.11 10.06
C SER A 180 9.64 1.32 8.58
N PHE A 181 9.47 0.27 7.76
CA PHE A 181 9.56 0.34 6.30
C PHE A 181 8.52 1.30 5.71
N ILE A 182 7.25 1.14 6.07
CA ILE A 182 6.17 2.03 5.62
C ILE A 182 6.44 3.47 6.07
N SER A 183 6.84 3.66 7.32
CA SER A 183 7.20 4.95 7.90
C SER A 183 8.35 5.63 7.13
N THR A 184 9.39 4.88 6.78
CA THR A 184 10.54 5.36 5.99
C THR A 184 10.08 5.97 4.67
N PHE A 185 9.18 5.31 3.93
CA PHE A 185 8.63 5.85 2.69
C PHE A 185 7.77 7.10 2.90
N VAL A 186 6.93 7.12 3.94
CA VAL A 186 6.10 8.29 4.28
C VAL A 186 6.99 9.52 4.55
N TRP A 187 8.04 9.36 5.36
CA TRP A 187 8.93 10.47 5.71
C TRP A 187 9.90 10.85 4.58
N ALA A 188 10.36 9.89 3.77
CA ALA A 188 11.14 10.17 2.56
C ALA A 188 10.34 11.04 1.58
N PHE A 189 9.05 10.73 1.38
CA PHE A 189 8.17 11.58 0.59
C PHE A 189 7.99 12.96 1.23
N ALA A 190 7.77 13.04 2.54
CA ALA A 190 7.63 14.30 3.25
C ALA A 190 8.87 15.21 3.10
N VAL A 191 10.09 14.64 3.10
CA VAL A 191 11.36 15.35 2.85
C VAL A 191 11.47 15.86 1.42
N SER A 192 10.92 15.12 0.45
CA SER A 192 10.97 15.48 -0.98
C SER A 192 10.07 16.68 -1.33
N VAL A 193 9.05 16.96 -0.52
CA VAL A 193 8.13 18.09 -0.72
C VAL A 193 8.75 19.38 -0.16
N PRO A 194 8.79 20.49 -0.93
CA PRO A 194 9.29 21.77 -0.42
C PRO A 194 8.42 22.29 0.74
N SER A 195 8.92 22.26 1.98
CA SER A 195 8.12 22.61 3.16
C SER A 195 8.80 23.50 4.21
N GLY A 196 9.88 24.21 3.85
CA GLY A 196 10.58 25.14 4.75
C GLY A 196 10.97 24.53 6.11
N LYS A 197 10.62 25.20 7.22
CA LYS A 197 10.98 24.80 8.61
C LYS A 197 10.51 23.39 9.02
N ARG A 198 9.47 22.83 8.37
CA ARG A 198 8.97 21.46 8.64
C ARG A 198 9.89 20.36 8.09
N LYS A 199 10.90 20.73 7.28
CA LYS A 199 11.82 19.78 6.65
C LYS A 199 12.76 19.12 7.66
N LEU A 200 13.20 19.83 8.70
CA LEU A 200 14.06 19.27 9.75
C LEU A 200 13.34 18.15 10.52
N GLY A 201 12.09 18.38 10.93
CA GLY A 201 11.28 17.35 11.57
C GLY A 201 11.08 16.12 10.68
N SER A 202 10.87 16.33 9.37
CA SER A 202 10.72 15.21 8.42
C SER A 202 12.00 14.39 8.28
N TRP A 203 13.18 15.03 8.29
CA TRP A 203 14.47 14.35 8.33
C TRP A 203 14.68 13.58 9.63
N LEU A 204 14.33 14.17 10.77
CA LEU A 204 14.43 13.50 12.08
C LEU A 204 13.59 12.22 12.11
N PHE A 205 12.33 12.29 11.69
CA PHE A 205 11.45 11.11 11.67
C PHE A 205 11.85 10.09 10.61
N LEU A 206 12.42 10.52 9.48
CA LEU A 206 13.01 9.61 8.50
C LEU A 206 14.18 8.83 9.13
N PHE A 207 15.11 9.54 9.77
CA PHE A 207 16.24 8.92 10.46
C PHE A 207 15.77 7.97 11.57
N ALA A 208 14.83 8.42 12.41
CA ALA A 208 14.23 7.61 13.47
C ALA A 208 13.56 6.33 12.93
N SER A 209 12.88 6.41 11.78
CA SER A 209 12.26 5.25 11.12
C SER A 209 13.31 4.25 10.62
N LEU A 210 14.43 4.73 10.06
CA LEU A 210 15.55 3.88 9.64
C LEU A 210 16.22 3.20 10.83
N VAL A 211 16.39 3.91 11.95
CA VAL A 211 16.93 3.35 13.19
C VAL A 211 16.02 2.24 13.74
N LEU A 212 14.70 2.45 13.78
CA LEU A 212 13.75 1.40 14.17
C LEU A 212 13.79 0.20 13.22
N LEU A 213 13.90 0.44 11.90
CA LEU A 213 14.01 -0.62 10.91
C LEU A 213 15.26 -1.48 11.14
N LEU A 214 16.43 -0.85 11.31
CA LEU A 214 17.68 -1.57 11.59
C LEU A 214 17.63 -2.29 12.95
N GLY A 215 17.11 -1.62 13.99
CA GLY A 215 16.97 -2.20 15.32
C GLY A 215 15.98 -3.36 15.38
N SER A 216 14.98 -3.39 14.49
CA SER A 216 14.04 -4.52 14.38
C SER A 216 14.70 -5.81 13.88
N LYS A 217 15.84 -5.72 13.18
CA LYS A 217 16.51 -6.88 12.54
C LYS A 217 15.54 -7.74 11.71
N SER A 218 14.58 -7.09 11.05
CA SER A 218 13.67 -7.71 10.08
C SER A 218 14.36 -7.76 8.72
N SER A 219 14.98 -8.90 8.40
CA SER A 219 15.66 -9.12 7.13
C SER A 219 14.72 -8.91 5.93
N THR A 220 13.47 -9.40 6.03
CA THR A 220 12.41 -9.15 5.06
C THR A 220 12.26 -7.65 4.76
N SER A 221 12.02 -6.83 5.78
CA SER A 221 11.73 -5.40 5.58
C SER A 221 12.93 -4.62 5.06
N LEU A 222 14.15 -5.01 5.43
CA LEU A 222 15.39 -4.44 4.92
C LEU A 222 15.60 -4.78 3.44
N ILE A 223 15.45 -6.05 3.07
CA ILE A 223 15.58 -6.50 1.67
C ILE A 223 14.56 -5.77 0.80
N VAL A 224 13.30 -5.69 1.23
CA VAL A 224 12.25 -4.97 0.48
C VAL A 224 12.59 -3.48 0.32
N LEU A 225 13.06 -2.81 1.37
CA LEU A 225 13.51 -1.41 1.26
C LEU A 225 14.62 -1.26 0.21
N LEU A 226 15.65 -2.11 0.28
CA LEU A 226 16.78 -2.09 -0.66
C LEU A 226 16.32 -2.38 -2.09
N SER A 227 15.47 -3.39 -2.30
CA SER A 227 14.87 -3.69 -3.60
C SER A 227 14.11 -2.50 -4.16
N LEU A 228 13.29 -1.80 -3.35
CA LEU A 228 12.58 -0.62 -3.85
C LEU A 228 13.50 0.56 -4.15
N LEU A 229 14.56 0.78 -3.34
CA LEU A 229 15.56 1.81 -3.61
C LEU A 229 16.33 1.51 -4.90
N MET A 230 16.72 0.26 -5.11
CA MET A 230 17.35 -0.18 -6.36
C MET A 230 16.42 -0.04 -7.55
N MET A 231 15.12 -0.32 -7.39
CA MET A 231 14.11 -0.12 -8.42
C MET A 231 13.98 1.37 -8.76
N GLN A 232 13.94 2.25 -7.76
CA GLN A 232 13.88 3.69 -7.98
C GLN A 232 15.15 4.22 -8.65
N PHE A 233 16.32 3.75 -8.23
CA PHE A 233 17.59 4.08 -8.87
C PHE A 233 17.63 3.60 -10.32
N TYR A 234 17.16 2.38 -10.57
CA TYR A 234 16.99 1.83 -11.91
C TYR A 234 16.09 2.71 -12.77
N LEU A 235 14.89 3.07 -12.31
CA LEU A 235 13.98 3.95 -13.04
C LEU A 235 14.59 5.34 -13.29
N PHE A 236 15.38 5.85 -12.34
CA PHE A 236 16.13 7.09 -12.52
C PHE A 236 17.15 6.96 -13.66
N ILE A 237 18.01 5.94 -13.64
CA ILE A 237 18.99 5.67 -14.70
C ILE A 237 18.30 5.44 -16.04
N GLU A 238 17.25 4.61 -16.07
CA GLU A 238 16.49 4.33 -17.28
C GLU A 238 15.86 5.60 -17.86
N SER A 239 15.32 6.49 -17.02
CA SER A 239 14.76 7.77 -17.48
C SER A 239 15.83 8.70 -18.10
N ARG A 240 17.09 8.54 -17.71
CA ARG A 240 18.24 9.26 -18.30
C ARG A 240 18.72 8.57 -19.57
N LEU A 241 18.82 7.24 -19.59
CA LEU A 241 19.28 6.44 -20.73
C LEU A 241 18.27 6.37 -21.88
N ARG A 242 16.95 6.39 -21.60
CA ARG A 242 15.92 6.51 -22.64
C ARG A 242 16.04 7.82 -23.41
N ARG A 243 16.52 8.90 -22.79
CA ARG A 243 16.83 10.16 -23.50
C ARG A 243 18.03 10.00 -24.45
N LEU A 244 18.82 8.94 -24.30
CA LEU A 244 20.02 8.64 -25.07
C LEU A 244 19.84 7.45 -26.03
N ASN A 245 18.63 6.89 -26.17
CA ASN A 245 18.30 5.73 -27.04
C ASN A 245 19.05 4.40 -26.77
N ILE A 246 19.69 4.22 -25.61
CA ILE A 246 20.52 3.03 -25.31
C ILE A 246 19.81 1.97 -24.40
N GLY A 247 18.59 2.25 -23.93
CA GLY A 247 18.09 1.67 -22.67
C GLY A 247 17.13 0.47 -22.71
N ARG A 248 17.44 -0.66 -23.38
CA ARG A 248 16.64 -1.91 -23.23
C ARG A 248 17.38 -3.07 -22.57
N LEU A 249 18.61 -3.36 -22.99
CA LEU A 249 19.40 -4.50 -22.49
C LEU A 249 19.93 -4.29 -21.06
N VAL A 250 20.55 -3.13 -20.81
CA VAL A 250 20.96 -2.71 -19.44
C VAL A 250 19.74 -2.68 -18.51
N SER A 251 18.58 -2.36 -19.08
CA SER A 251 17.35 -2.20 -18.33
C SER A 251 16.72 -3.52 -17.90
N LEU A 252 16.88 -4.58 -18.69
CA LEU A 252 16.45 -5.94 -18.34
C LEU A 252 17.43 -6.59 -17.36
N ALA A 253 18.74 -6.32 -17.47
CA ALA A 253 19.75 -6.83 -16.54
C ALA A 253 19.55 -6.29 -15.10
N LEU A 254 19.27 -4.99 -14.95
CA LEU A 254 18.99 -4.38 -13.64
C LEU A 254 17.68 -4.86 -13.00
N LEU A 255 16.65 -5.12 -13.82
CA LEU A 255 15.41 -5.74 -13.35
C LEU A 255 15.67 -7.18 -12.87
N GLY A 256 16.50 -7.95 -13.59
CA GLY A 256 16.96 -9.28 -13.16
C GLY A 256 17.65 -9.25 -11.81
N CYS A 257 18.58 -8.32 -11.58
CA CYS A 257 19.24 -8.17 -10.27
C CYS A 257 18.25 -7.87 -9.13
N LEU A 258 17.19 -7.11 -9.41
CA LEU A 258 16.14 -6.78 -8.43
C LEU A 258 15.38 -8.02 -7.93
N PHE A 259 15.13 -8.97 -8.83
CA PHE A 259 14.45 -10.23 -8.53
C PHE A 259 15.39 -11.28 -7.94
N ILE A 260 16.67 -11.24 -8.28
CA ILE A 260 17.67 -12.21 -7.82
C ILE A 260 18.18 -11.89 -6.40
N LEU A 261 18.27 -10.61 -6.03
CA LEU A 261 18.81 -10.18 -4.73
C LEU A 261 18.10 -10.77 -3.49
N PRO A 262 16.76 -10.84 -3.43
CA PRO A 262 16.07 -11.52 -2.32
C PRO A 262 16.43 -13.00 -2.21
N PHE A 263 16.65 -13.70 -3.33
CA PHE A 263 17.05 -15.11 -3.32
C PHE A 263 18.53 -15.29 -2.93
N LEU A 264 19.41 -14.38 -3.35
CA LEU A 264 20.82 -14.41 -2.94
C LEU A 264 20.99 -14.10 -1.44
N PHE A 265 20.31 -13.09 -0.90
CA PHE A 265 20.39 -12.77 0.54
C PHE A 265 19.87 -13.90 1.41
N GLN A 266 18.81 -14.59 0.98
CA GLN A 266 18.29 -15.80 1.61
C GLN A 266 19.31 -16.94 1.66
N ALA A 267 20.21 -17.04 0.68
CA ALA A 267 21.30 -18.02 0.69
C ALA A 267 22.44 -17.64 1.66
N PHE A 268 22.66 -16.35 1.92
CA PHE A 268 23.72 -15.87 2.82
C PHE A 268 23.35 -15.92 4.32
N GLU A 269 22.05 -15.93 4.69
CA GLU A 269 21.63 -16.13 6.09
C GLU A 269 21.86 -17.56 6.62
N LEU A 270 22.07 -18.53 5.72
CA LEU A 270 22.36 -19.94 6.07
C LEU A 270 23.69 -20.12 6.81
N ASP A 271 24.65 -19.20 6.67
CA ASP A 271 26.02 -19.36 7.21
C ASP A 271 26.28 -18.63 8.54
N SER A 272 25.42 -17.71 8.98
CA SER A 272 25.73 -16.84 10.13
C SER A 272 25.09 -17.23 11.48
N THR A 273 24.27 -18.29 11.50
CA THR A 273 23.56 -18.73 12.73
C THR A 273 23.79 -20.20 13.10
N THR A 274 24.68 -20.90 12.41
CA THR A 274 24.83 -22.38 12.51
C THR A 274 25.95 -22.85 13.43
N GLY A 275 26.67 -21.94 14.07
CA GLY A 275 27.60 -22.31 15.12
C GLY A 275 26.88 -22.56 16.44
N VAL A 276 26.33 -23.77 16.66
CA VAL A 276 26.36 -24.54 17.95
C VAL A 276 25.32 -25.68 18.02
N PHE A 277 24.26 -25.73 17.22
CA PHE A 277 23.33 -26.88 17.25
C PHE A 277 23.31 -27.63 15.91
N GLY A 278 23.90 -28.82 15.92
CA GLY A 278 23.91 -29.74 14.79
C GLY A 278 22.52 -30.31 14.51
N LYS A 279 21.86 -29.76 13.50
CA LYS A 279 20.93 -30.40 12.55
C LYS A 279 20.63 -29.37 11.46
N ASP A 280 20.49 -29.86 10.23
CA ASP A 280 20.54 -29.10 8.98
C ASP A 280 19.89 -27.71 9.02
N ALA A 281 20.72 -26.70 8.86
CA ALA A 281 20.34 -25.30 8.84
C ALA A 281 19.69 -24.89 7.51
N THR A 282 18.68 -25.63 7.06
CA THR A 282 17.81 -25.16 6.00
C THR A 282 16.75 -24.26 6.62
N PHE A 283 16.95 -22.95 6.50
CA PHE A 283 15.85 -21.99 6.61
C PHE A 283 15.01 -22.08 7.90
N THR A 284 15.62 -22.19 9.08
CA THR A 284 14.90 -22.33 10.35
C THR A 284 13.89 -23.49 10.43
N GLY A 285 13.67 -24.33 9.41
CA GLY A 285 12.54 -25.29 9.28
C GLY A 285 11.35 -24.79 8.43
N ARG A 286 11.42 -23.60 7.80
CA ARG A 286 10.36 -23.06 6.93
C ARG A 286 10.20 -23.83 5.62
N THR A 287 11.29 -24.40 5.08
CA THR A 287 11.22 -25.20 3.86
C THR A 287 10.35 -26.43 4.07
N ASP A 288 10.54 -27.13 5.18
CA ASP A 288 9.74 -28.30 5.54
C ASP A 288 8.28 -27.92 5.79
N LEU A 289 8.04 -26.78 6.45
CA LEU A 289 6.70 -26.22 6.60
C LEU A 289 6.05 -25.98 5.23
N TRP A 290 6.75 -25.38 4.27
CA TRP A 290 6.19 -25.13 2.94
C TRP A 290 5.87 -26.41 2.19
N VAL A 291 6.68 -27.46 2.33
CA VAL A 291 6.38 -28.78 1.75
C VAL A 291 5.10 -29.33 2.36
N ALA A 292 4.96 -29.30 3.68
CA ALA A 292 3.76 -29.77 4.38
C ALA A 292 2.50 -28.99 3.94
N ILE A 293 2.57 -27.66 3.86
CA ILE A 293 1.43 -26.83 3.41
C ILE A 293 1.13 -27.06 1.93
N LEU A 294 2.14 -27.26 1.07
CA LEU A 294 1.93 -27.58 -0.33
C LEU A 294 1.27 -28.95 -0.52
N ASP A 295 1.67 -29.95 0.27
CA ASP A 295 1.07 -31.28 0.23
C ASP A 295 -0.40 -31.26 0.66
N GLU A 296 -0.71 -30.47 1.68
CA GLU A 296 -2.09 -30.21 2.09
C GLU A 296 -2.87 -29.47 1.00
N ALA A 297 -2.31 -28.39 0.43
CA ALA A 297 -2.94 -27.61 -0.64
C ALA A 297 -3.25 -28.44 -1.89
N LYS A 298 -2.47 -29.49 -2.20
CA LYS A 298 -2.75 -30.41 -3.32
C LYS A 298 -4.08 -31.13 -3.18
N THR A 299 -4.58 -31.33 -1.95
CA THR A 299 -5.84 -32.02 -1.71
C THR A 299 -7.08 -31.18 -2.07
N HIS A 300 -6.92 -29.85 -2.16
CA HIS A 300 -7.98 -28.87 -2.43
C HIS A 300 -7.48 -27.73 -3.34
N LEU A 301 -6.70 -28.10 -4.36
CA LEU A 301 -5.92 -27.16 -5.16
C LEU A 301 -6.76 -26.11 -5.90
N LEU A 302 -7.96 -26.48 -6.36
CA LEU A 302 -8.80 -25.57 -7.14
C LEU A 302 -9.44 -24.49 -6.28
N ASP A 303 -10.04 -24.91 -5.18
CA ASP A 303 -11.01 -24.13 -4.42
C ASP A 303 -10.54 -23.70 -3.02
N GLY A 304 -9.47 -24.31 -2.51
CA GLY A 304 -8.95 -24.00 -1.19
C GLY A 304 -9.69 -24.74 -0.07
N CYS A 305 -9.08 -24.84 1.11
CA CYS A 305 -9.72 -25.45 2.29
C CYS A 305 -10.68 -24.50 3.04
N GLY A 306 -10.81 -23.25 2.61
CA GLY A 306 -11.68 -22.25 3.23
C GLY A 306 -10.91 -21.06 3.80
N PHE A 307 -11.36 -19.84 3.46
CA PHE A 307 -10.67 -18.59 3.82
C PHE A 307 -10.51 -18.47 5.35
N GLY A 308 -9.27 -18.32 5.83
CA GLY A 308 -8.95 -18.21 7.25
C GLY A 308 -9.34 -19.44 8.10
N GLY A 309 -9.66 -20.57 7.48
CA GLY A 309 -10.03 -21.81 8.15
C GLY A 309 -8.85 -22.71 8.49
N PHE A 310 -7.71 -22.51 7.82
CA PHE A 310 -6.57 -23.40 7.94
C PHE A 310 -5.84 -23.22 9.28
N TRP A 311 -5.33 -22.01 9.55
CA TRP A 311 -4.47 -21.69 10.71
C TRP A 311 -5.21 -21.57 12.05
N ILE A 312 -6.35 -22.26 12.18
CA ILE A 312 -7.10 -22.36 13.43
C ILE A 312 -6.45 -23.47 14.25
N VAL A 313 -6.20 -23.20 15.52
CA VAL A 313 -5.44 -24.10 16.39
C VAL A 313 -6.16 -25.44 16.60
N GLU A 314 -7.49 -25.44 16.63
CA GLU A 314 -8.29 -26.66 16.72
C GLU A 314 -8.31 -27.48 15.41
N ASN A 315 -7.71 -26.98 14.33
CA ASN A 315 -7.64 -27.70 13.07
C ASN A 315 -6.66 -28.88 13.19
N HIS A 316 -7.17 -30.10 13.04
CA HIS A 316 -6.36 -31.32 13.01
C HIS A 316 -5.15 -31.25 12.06
N LYS A 317 -5.24 -30.54 10.93
CA LYS A 317 -4.14 -30.34 9.98
C LYS A 317 -3.02 -29.48 10.57
N VAL A 318 -3.38 -28.49 11.38
CA VAL A 318 -2.43 -27.65 12.11
C VAL A 318 -1.86 -28.40 13.31
N LEU A 319 -2.69 -29.13 14.06
CA LEU A 319 -2.22 -29.96 15.18
C LEU A 319 -1.17 -30.98 14.76
N ARG A 320 -1.30 -31.58 13.56
CA ARG A 320 -0.28 -32.46 12.98
C ARG A 320 1.08 -31.77 12.75
N LEU A 321 1.10 -30.45 12.56
CA LEU A 321 2.36 -29.70 12.47
C LEU A 321 3.03 -29.54 13.84
N TYR A 322 2.29 -29.73 14.93
CA TYR A 322 2.79 -29.64 16.30
C TYR A 322 3.15 -31.01 16.90
N GLU A 323 2.78 -32.11 16.22
CA GLU A 323 3.13 -33.47 16.63
C GLU A 323 4.64 -33.73 16.47
N ASP A 324 5.18 -34.59 17.33
CA ASP A 324 6.56 -35.10 17.30
C ASP A 324 7.68 -34.03 17.30
N ASP A 325 7.41 -32.84 17.84
CA ASP A 325 8.33 -31.68 17.81
C ASP A 325 8.84 -31.39 16.39
N ALA A 326 7.98 -31.59 15.37
CA ALA A 326 8.34 -31.43 13.96
C ALA A 326 8.92 -30.04 13.64
N PHE A 327 8.50 -29.01 14.39
CA PHE A 327 9.09 -27.68 14.34
C PHE A 327 9.44 -27.18 15.75
N PRO A 328 10.57 -26.47 15.93
CA PRO A 328 10.96 -25.89 17.23
C PRO A 328 10.10 -24.68 17.66
N TRP A 329 9.00 -24.38 16.97
CA TRP A 329 8.01 -23.35 17.31
C TRP A 329 6.62 -23.83 16.93
N LEU A 330 5.58 -23.03 17.21
CA LEU A 330 4.20 -23.29 16.81
C LEU A 330 3.85 -22.47 15.55
N PRO A 331 3.96 -23.02 14.33
CA PRO A 331 3.52 -22.35 13.11
C PRO A 331 2.06 -21.92 13.19
N ASN A 332 1.79 -20.64 12.96
CA ASN A 332 0.44 -20.07 12.83
C ASN A 332 0.23 -19.36 11.48
N GLU A 333 1.22 -19.44 10.60
CA GLU A 333 1.21 -18.99 9.22
C GLU A 333 2.30 -19.70 8.41
N ALA A 334 2.19 -19.70 7.07
CA ALA A 334 3.22 -20.28 6.22
C ALA A 334 4.50 -19.44 6.15
N HIS A 335 4.47 -18.19 6.63
CA HIS A 335 5.49 -17.18 6.34
C HIS A 335 5.77 -17.03 4.83
N GLN A 336 4.73 -17.23 4.03
CA GLN A 336 4.70 -17.15 2.58
C GLN A 336 3.24 -16.92 2.19
N GLY A 337 2.84 -15.66 2.07
CA GLY A 337 1.42 -15.34 1.96
C GLY A 337 0.75 -15.80 0.66
N TYR A 338 1.51 -16.06 -0.42
CA TYR A 338 0.96 -16.65 -1.64
C TYR A 338 0.63 -18.14 -1.46
N LEU A 339 1.43 -18.84 -0.66
CA LEU A 339 1.15 -20.23 -0.27
C LEU A 339 -0.09 -20.31 0.63
N ASP A 340 -0.23 -19.38 1.59
CA ASP A 340 -1.44 -19.27 2.40
C ASP A 340 -2.69 -19.03 1.54
N ILE A 341 -2.61 -18.09 0.58
CA ILE A 341 -3.73 -17.81 -0.34
C ILE A 341 -4.06 -19.05 -1.19
N LEU A 342 -3.05 -19.77 -1.68
CA LEU A 342 -3.25 -21.01 -2.44
C LEU A 342 -3.95 -22.07 -1.58
N ASN A 343 -3.49 -22.29 -0.36
CA ASN A 343 -4.03 -23.28 0.56
C ASN A 343 -5.48 -22.94 0.97
N GLU A 344 -5.75 -21.68 1.35
CA GLU A 344 -7.06 -21.29 1.87
C GLU A 344 -8.11 -20.97 0.80
N THR A 345 -7.69 -20.52 -0.39
CA THR A 345 -8.60 -20.05 -1.44
C THR A 345 -8.38 -20.69 -2.81
N GLY A 346 -7.44 -21.63 -2.90
CA GLY A 346 -7.15 -22.36 -4.13
C GLY A 346 -6.50 -21.52 -5.23
N VAL A 347 -6.26 -22.17 -6.36
CA VAL A 347 -5.76 -21.52 -7.58
C VAL A 347 -6.73 -20.45 -8.08
N ILE A 348 -8.04 -20.56 -7.79
CA ILE A 348 -9.03 -19.54 -8.15
C ILE A 348 -8.73 -18.22 -7.40
N GLY A 349 -8.56 -18.26 -6.08
CA GLY A 349 -8.25 -17.07 -5.29
C GLY A 349 -6.88 -16.48 -5.62
N LEU A 350 -5.87 -17.33 -5.82
CA LEU A 350 -4.54 -16.89 -6.26
C LEU A 350 -4.58 -16.22 -7.66
N SER A 351 -5.39 -16.76 -8.58
CA SER A 351 -5.59 -16.17 -9.91
C SER A 351 -6.30 -14.81 -9.84
N LEU A 352 -7.26 -14.65 -8.94
CA LEU A 352 -7.93 -13.37 -8.71
C LEU A 352 -6.95 -12.32 -8.14
N LEU A 353 -6.05 -12.71 -7.23
CA LEU A 353 -4.95 -11.84 -6.79
C LEU A 353 -4.04 -11.45 -7.96
N ALA A 354 -3.63 -12.42 -8.79
CA ALA A 354 -2.81 -12.12 -9.97
C ALA A 354 -3.52 -11.13 -10.92
N LEU A 355 -4.83 -11.28 -11.13
CA LEU A 355 -5.64 -10.34 -11.92
C LEU A 355 -5.73 -8.95 -11.27
N MET A 356 -5.82 -8.85 -9.94
CA MET A 356 -5.73 -7.56 -9.23
C MET A 356 -4.39 -6.88 -9.49
N ILE A 357 -3.27 -7.61 -9.40
CA ILE A 357 -1.93 -7.08 -9.65
C ILE A 357 -1.79 -6.60 -11.10
N ILE A 358 -2.22 -7.43 -12.07
CA ILE A 358 -2.20 -7.07 -13.49
C ILE A 358 -3.07 -5.83 -13.75
N SER A 359 -4.27 -5.77 -13.17
CA SER A 359 -5.15 -4.61 -13.30
C SER A 359 -4.48 -3.36 -12.71
N TYR A 360 -3.92 -3.45 -11.51
CA TYR A 360 -3.21 -2.35 -10.86
C TYR A 360 -2.14 -1.75 -11.77
N PHE A 361 -1.25 -2.56 -12.33
CA PHE A 361 -0.19 -2.06 -13.21
C PHE A 361 -0.72 -1.51 -14.55
N LYS A 362 -1.74 -2.15 -15.15
CA LYS A 362 -2.41 -1.61 -16.36
C LYS A 362 -3.03 -0.24 -16.10
N LYS A 363 -3.65 -0.06 -14.93
CA LYS A 363 -4.28 1.19 -14.49
C LYS A 363 -3.24 2.24 -14.11
N LEU A 364 -2.15 1.84 -13.46
CA LEU A 364 -1.04 2.70 -13.11
C LEU A 364 -0.40 3.31 -14.37
N ALA A 365 -0.23 2.52 -15.43
CA ALA A 365 0.30 2.99 -16.72
C ALA A 365 -0.61 4.02 -17.41
N GLN A 366 -1.91 4.04 -17.11
CA GLN A 366 -2.86 5.03 -17.63
C GLN A 366 -2.81 6.35 -16.87
N LEU A 367 -2.23 6.36 -15.67
CA LEU A 367 -2.16 7.55 -14.84
C LEU A 367 -1.03 8.47 -15.32
N LYS A 368 -1.39 9.71 -15.69
CA LYS A 368 -0.44 10.70 -16.23
C LYS A 368 0.37 11.44 -15.16
N LYS A 369 0.08 11.21 -13.88
CA LYS A 369 0.75 11.86 -12.75
C LYS A 369 1.49 10.83 -11.89
N PRO A 370 2.56 11.23 -11.17
CA PRO A 370 3.23 10.36 -10.22
C PRO A 370 2.23 9.82 -9.18
N HIS A 371 2.26 8.52 -8.94
CA HIS A 371 1.46 7.85 -7.91
C HIS A 371 2.38 7.38 -6.79
N PHE A 372 2.27 7.97 -5.60
CA PHE A 372 3.12 7.63 -4.46
C PHE A 372 2.81 6.23 -3.91
N TRP A 373 1.53 5.86 -3.84
CA TRP A 373 1.06 4.63 -3.18
C TRP A 373 1.52 3.33 -3.87
N LYS A 374 2.04 3.39 -5.10
CA LYS A 374 2.63 2.23 -5.80
C LYS A 374 3.79 1.60 -5.03
N TRP A 375 4.55 2.39 -4.27
CA TRP A 375 5.71 1.89 -3.53
C TRP A 375 5.29 0.96 -2.39
N PHE A 376 4.20 1.30 -1.69
CA PHE A 376 3.63 0.41 -0.69
C PHE A 376 3.01 -0.82 -1.35
N PHE A 377 2.28 -0.65 -2.45
CA PHE A 377 1.68 -1.78 -3.18
C PHE A 377 2.75 -2.81 -3.59
N ILE A 378 3.83 -2.37 -4.26
CA ILE A 378 4.94 -3.24 -4.69
C ILE A 378 5.68 -3.80 -3.48
N GLY A 379 6.00 -2.95 -2.50
CA GLY A 379 6.73 -3.35 -1.30
C GLY A 379 6.01 -4.46 -0.53
N ILE A 380 4.69 -4.36 -0.37
CA ILE A 380 3.92 -5.35 0.37
C ILE A 380 3.78 -6.66 -0.41
N LEU A 381 3.69 -6.60 -1.76
CA LEU A 381 3.79 -7.82 -2.57
C LEU A 381 5.13 -8.55 -2.37
N LEU A 382 6.23 -7.81 -2.20
CA LEU A 382 7.53 -8.39 -1.90
C LEU A 382 7.64 -8.90 -0.46
N VAL A 383 7.12 -8.17 0.53
CA VAL A 383 7.02 -8.65 1.92
C VAL A 383 6.24 -9.96 1.97
N ASN A 384 5.18 -10.09 1.16
CA ASN A 384 4.34 -11.28 1.15
C ASN A 384 5.03 -12.54 0.59
N LEU A 385 6.23 -12.42 0.02
CA LEU A 385 7.05 -13.57 -0.38
C LEU A 385 7.68 -14.29 0.81
N THR A 386 7.88 -13.60 1.94
CA THR A 386 8.60 -14.12 3.10
C THR A 386 7.82 -13.97 4.41
N GLU A 387 6.64 -13.37 4.35
CA GLU A 387 5.69 -13.20 5.46
C GLU A 387 4.27 -13.42 4.94
N SER A 388 3.36 -13.87 5.81
CA SER A 388 1.96 -14.00 5.43
C SER A 388 1.19 -12.72 5.79
N THR A 389 1.02 -11.82 4.83
CA THR A 389 0.44 -10.49 5.11
C THR A 389 -0.85 -10.19 4.35
N LEU A 390 -0.93 -10.59 3.07
CA LEU A 390 -2.06 -10.25 2.22
C LEU A 390 -3.35 -10.91 2.71
N PHE A 391 -4.40 -10.08 2.86
CA PHE A 391 -5.76 -10.49 3.26
C PHE A 391 -5.88 -11.21 4.61
N ARG A 392 -4.80 -11.35 5.39
CA ARG A 392 -4.87 -11.81 6.78
C ARG A 392 -5.46 -10.72 7.67
N SER A 393 -6.44 -11.11 8.48
CA SER A 393 -7.05 -10.23 9.48
C SER A 393 -5.99 -9.69 10.45
N GLY A 394 -6.02 -8.39 10.74
CA GLY A 394 -5.09 -7.74 11.68
C GLY A 394 -3.69 -7.48 11.14
N SER A 395 -3.35 -7.92 9.91
CA SER A 395 -2.06 -7.60 9.30
C SER A 395 -2.01 -6.12 8.90
N PHE A 396 -1.11 -5.36 9.52
CA PHE A 396 -0.85 -3.95 9.16
C PHE A 396 -0.48 -3.81 7.68
N SER A 397 0.45 -4.63 7.20
CA SER A 397 0.87 -4.63 5.80
C SER A 397 -0.25 -5.08 4.86
N GLY A 398 -1.01 -6.13 5.22
CA GLY A 398 -2.18 -6.55 4.45
C GLY A 398 -3.21 -5.44 4.27
N TRP A 399 -3.48 -4.68 5.34
CA TRP A 399 -4.37 -3.52 5.29
C TRP A 399 -3.82 -2.41 4.38
N PHE A 400 -2.51 -2.13 4.44
CA PHE A 400 -1.86 -1.16 3.55
C PHE A 400 -1.84 -1.59 2.08
N PHE A 401 -1.85 -2.89 1.78
CA PHE A 401 -1.96 -3.39 0.42
C PHE A 401 -3.32 -3.00 -0.18
N VAL A 402 -4.42 -3.31 0.52
CA VAL A 402 -5.77 -2.93 0.11
C VAL A 402 -5.90 -1.41 0.01
N PHE A 403 -5.33 -0.69 0.98
CA PHE A 403 -5.27 0.78 0.97
C PHE A 403 -4.61 1.32 -0.30
N SER A 404 -3.41 0.85 -0.62
CA SER A 404 -2.62 1.33 -1.75
C SER A 404 -3.24 0.95 -3.09
N TYR A 405 -3.86 -0.24 -3.15
CA TYR A 405 -4.62 -0.70 -4.29
C TYR A 405 -5.84 0.19 -4.57
N LEU A 406 -6.63 0.50 -3.54
CA LEU A 406 -7.81 1.36 -3.66
C LEU A 406 -7.46 2.82 -3.95
N ALA A 407 -6.34 3.32 -3.42
CA ALA A 407 -5.86 4.67 -3.68
C ALA A 407 -5.73 4.94 -5.19
N LEU A 408 -5.11 4.03 -5.95
CA LEU A 408 -4.99 4.16 -7.41
C LEU A 408 -6.35 4.19 -8.12
N HIS A 409 -7.23 3.26 -7.77
CA HIS A 409 -8.51 3.12 -8.46
C HIS A 409 -9.44 4.30 -8.20
N VAL A 410 -9.43 4.84 -6.98
CA VAL A 410 -10.16 6.06 -6.62
C VAL A 410 -9.57 7.28 -7.32
N GLU A 411 -8.24 7.39 -7.39
CA GLU A 411 -7.57 8.48 -8.10
C GLU A 411 -7.95 8.52 -9.59
N LEU A 412 -8.02 7.35 -10.23
CA LEU A 412 -8.49 7.21 -11.60
C LEU A 412 -9.98 7.57 -11.75
N LEU A 413 -10.81 7.13 -10.82
CA LEU A 413 -12.24 7.49 -10.81
C LEU A 413 -12.43 9.02 -10.68
N GLN A 414 -11.67 9.66 -9.79
CA GLN A 414 -11.71 11.10 -9.58
C GLN A 414 -11.19 11.87 -10.80
N SER A 415 -10.11 11.42 -11.44
CA SER A 415 -9.57 12.09 -12.64
C SER A 415 -10.54 12.05 -13.84
N ARG A 416 -11.26 10.94 -14.04
CA ARG A 416 -12.30 10.82 -15.08
C ARG A 416 -13.45 11.81 -14.88
N ASN A 417 -13.91 11.96 -13.64
CA ASN A 417 -15.00 12.89 -13.32
C ASN A 417 -14.62 14.37 -13.53
N HIS A 418 -13.33 14.73 -13.41
CA HIS A 418 -12.84 16.08 -13.71
C HIS A 418 -12.72 16.30 -15.23
N SER A 419 -12.24 15.30 -15.98
CA SER A 419 -12.12 15.40 -17.44
C SER A 419 -13.49 15.46 -18.13
N GLY A 420 -14.50 14.76 -17.61
CA GLY A 420 -15.87 14.80 -18.13
C GLY A 420 -16.61 16.13 -17.90
N LYS A 421 -16.18 16.95 -16.93
CA LYS A 421 -16.75 18.29 -16.71
C LYS A 421 -16.27 19.34 -17.73
N HIS A 422 -15.15 19.10 -18.42
CA HIS A 422 -14.63 20.00 -19.45
C HIS A 422 -15.11 19.66 -20.88
N LEU A 423 -15.88 18.58 -21.06
CA LEU A 423 -16.45 18.17 -22.36
C LEU A 423 -17.97 18.42 -22.46
N GLY A 424 -18.52 19.30 -21.62
CA GLY A 424 -19.91 19.75 -21.74
C GLY A 424 -20.08 20.83 -22.82
N THR A 425 -20.96 20.54 -23.79
CA THR A 425 -21.40 21.30 -24.98
C THR A 425 -20.42 21.43 -26.16
N PRO A 426 -20.52 20.57 -27.19
CA PRO A 426 -20.30 21.05 -28.55
C PRO A 426 -21.47 21.94 -28.94
N PHE A 427 -21.19 23.20 -29.29
CA PHE A 427 -22.13 24.07 -29.97
C PHE A 427 -22.77 23.32 -31.15
N ARG A 428 -24.10 23.18 -31.12
CA ARG A 428 -24.91 22.67 -32.22
C ARG A 428 -25.75 23.85 -32.73
N GLY A 429 -25.49 24.28 -33.96
CA GLY A 429 -26.30 25.31 -34.64
C GLY A 429 -25.48 26.26 -35.49
N VAL A 430 -24.87 25.76 -36.57
CA VAL A 430 -24.68 26.57 -37.79
C VAL A 430 -25.52 25.87 -38.84
N GLU A 431 -26.76 26.32 -39.00
CA GLU A 431 -27.55 26.04 -40.20
C GLU A 431 -27.05 26.95 -41.32
N ARG A 432 -26.87 26.33 -42.48
CA ARG A 432 -26.56 26.95 -43.76
C ARG A 432 -27.86 27.43 -44.39
N ASP A 433 -27.87 28.66 -44.87
CA ASP A 433 -28.65 29.26 -45.96
C ASP A 433 -27.76 30.45 -46.41
N ASP A 434 -27.43 30.77 -47.66
CA ASP A 434 -28.00 30.53 -48.97
C ASP A 434 -26.91 30.57 -50.06
N LEU A 435 -27.22 29.95 -51.20
CA LEU A 435 -26.49 30.05 -52.48
C LEU A 435 -26.96 31.28 -53.28
N ALA A 436 -26.04 32.12 -53.76
CA ALA A 436 -26.08 32.70 -55.11
C ALA A 436 -24.76 33.42 -55.49
N PRO A 437 -24.33 33.40 -56.78
CA PRO A 437 -23.03 33.87 -57.24
C PRO A 437 -23.10 35.20 -58.02
N GLN A 438 -22.05 36.03 -57.95
CA GLN A 438 -21.66 37.13 -58.87
C GLN A 438 -20.54 37.94 -58.17
N GLU A 439 -19.52 38.55 -58.76
CA GLU A 439 -19.06 38.76 -60.12
C GLU A 439 -17.60 39.28 -60.01
N SER A 440 -16.81 39.10 -61.06
CA SER A 440 -15.46 39.65 -61.24
C SER A 440 -15.40 41.18 -61.17
N ARG A 441 -14.32 41.76 -60.60
CA ARG A 441 -13.65 42.97 -61.15
C ARG A 441 -12.30 43.25 -60.52
N THR A 442 -11.27 43.20 -61.37
CA THR A 442 -9.93 43.78 -61.25
C THR A 442 -9.96 45.30 -61.14
N VAL A 443 -9.13 45.90 -60.28
CA VAL A 443 -8.46 47.20 -60.54
C VAL A 443 -7.11 47.26 -59.80
N SER A 444 -6.05 47.53 -60.54
CA SER A 444 -4.71 47.94 -60.08
C SER A 444 -4.64 49.46 -59.92
N THR A 445 -3.78 49.98 -59.03
CA THR A 445 -2.75 51.02 -59.30
C THR A 445 -2.16 51.67 -58.03
N SER A 446 -0.85 51.46 -57.86
CA SER A 446 0.27 52.40 -57.54
C SER A 446 0.20 53.58 -56.55
N THR A 447 1.39 53.83 -55.97
CA THR A 447 1.97 55.03 -55.30
C THR A 447 1.79 55.10 -53.78
N GLY A 448 2.78 55.38 -52.92
CA GLY A 448 4.21 55.67 -53.03
C GLY A 448 4.74 56.17 -51.66
N ARG A 449 6.08 56.08 -51.49
CA ARG A 449 6.96 56.77 -50.51
C ARG A 449 7.24 56.15 -49.11
N HIS A 450 8.47 55.60 -49.03
CA HIS A 450 9.54 55.79 -48.04
C HIS A 450 9.28 56.51 -46.71
N TYR A 451 9.78 55.95 -45.60
CA TYR A 451 10.88 56.54 -44.79
C TYR A 451 11.43 55.52 -43.76
N VAL A 452 12.76 55.41 -43.68
CA VAL A 452 13.58 54.77 -42.63
C VAL A 452 14.56 55.85 -42.14
N PRO A 453 14.91 55.92 -40.84
CA PRO A 453 16.31 55.70 -40.47
C PRO A 453 16.54 55.03 -39.09
N THR A 454 17.24 53.89 -39.14
CA THR A 454 18.52 53.51 -38.50
C THR A 454 19.11 54.34 -37.31
N VAL A 455 19.26 53.65 -36.16
CA VAL A 455 20.46 53.47 -35.26
C VAL A 455 21.05 54.66 -34.47
N VAL A 456 21.41 54.42 -33.18
CA VAL A 456 22.76 54.55 -32.58
C VAL A 456 22.73 54.26 -31.06
N ARG A 457 23.65 53.38 -30.58
CA ARG A 457 24.14 53.25 -29.18
C ARG A 457 25.41 54.08 -28.99
N PRO A 458 25.74 54.51 -27.76
CA PRO A 458 26.96 54.04 -27.07
C PRO A 458 26.70 53.85 -25.55
N GLY A 459 27.52 53.26 -24.65
CA GLY A 459 28.92 52.84 -24.67
C GLY A 459 29.72 53.47 -23.50
N ILE A 460 29.88 52.74 -22.38
CA ILE A 460 31.06 52.61 -21.46
C ILE A 460 31.57 53.82 -20.61
N GLY A 461 31.83 53.57 -19.31
CA GLY A 461 32.84 54.24 -18.44
C GLY A 461 32.62 53.99 -16.93
N LYS A 462 33.38 53.10 -16.25
CA LYS A 462 34.45 53.32 -15.22
C LYS A 462 34.08 54.37 -14.12
N MET A 463 34.26 54.19 -12.80
CA MET A 463 35.42 53.69 -12.02
C MET A 463 35.04 53.54 -10.52
N ALA A 464 35.88 52.84 -9.75
CA ALA A 464 35.79 52.56 -8.31
C ALA A 464 36.15 53.76 -7.40
N VAL A 465 35.84 53.67 -6.08
CA VAL A 465 36.73 53.90 -4.90
C VAL A 465 35.90 53.84 -3.58
N TYR A 466 36.37 53.01 -2.63
CA TYR A 466 36.00 52.88 -1.20
C TYR A 466 36.51 54.11 -0.36
N PRO A 467 36.49 54.22 1.00
CA PRO A 467 36.04 53.30 2.07
C PRO A 467 35.27 53.98 3.27
N GLU A 468 34.99 53.15 4.28
CA GLU A 468 34.81 53.36 5.75
C GLU A 468 33.67 54.26 6.30
N GLY A 469 32.94 53.64 7.24
CA GLY A 469 31.87 54.18 8.07
C GLY A 469 31.10 53.06 8.75
#